data_AF-F1KXM2-F1
#
_entry.id   AF-F1KXM2-F1
#
_cell.length_a   1.000
_cell.length_b   1.000
_cell.length_c   1.000
_cell.angle_alpha   90.00
_cell.angle_beta   90.00
_cell.angle_gamma   90.00
#
_symmetry.space_group_name_H-M   'P 1'
#
loop_
_entity.id
_entity.type
_entity.pdbx_description
1 polymer ?
#
loop_
_entity_poly.entity_id
_entity_poly.type
_entity_poly.pdbx_seq_one_letter_code
_entity_poly.pdbx_strand_id
1 'polypeptide(L)'
;MKVLPAGARGELLTLLQHHLRRALNTASTVDSVTQHHPSGMHSIRILRRIWLQLAARRSLTNDASSLHPSLSDATVKHMPEFPLIYPDFIPTPIWGRRNALREELERADMLERRMHIDIPEFYVGSIVAVTCSDANMGNRQNRFLGICINRSRSGLSHRFTLRNVVEGLGVEVMYELYNPTILKIETIKLEKRLDDDLTYLVDALPEYSTFDFHMEPVAHPAGAPIPVNPIKV
;
A
#
# COMPACT_ATOMS: atom_id res chain seq x y z
N MET A 1 -31.01 -7.75 -0.90
CA MET A 1 -29.78 -6.93 -0.82
C MET A 1 -29.18 -7.13 0.56
N LYS A 2 -28.11 -7.93 0.68
CA LYS A 2 -27.39 -8.14 1.94
C LYS A 2 -26.05 -7.43 1.85
N VAL A 3 -25.84 -6.48 2.77
CA VAL A 3 -24.62 -5.72 2.97
C VAL A 3 -23.54 -6.65 3.52
N LEU A 4 -22.35 -6.66 2.91
CA LEU A 4 -21.17 -7.36 3.43
C LEU A 4 -20.44 -6.46 4.44
N PRO A 5 -20.04 -6.96 5.62
CA PRO A 5 -19.46 -6.14 6.68
C PRO A 5 -17.96 -5.85 6.49
N ALA A 6 -17.50 -4.83 7.21
CA ALA A 6 -16.24 -4.10 7.10
C ALA A 6 -14.90 -4.86 7.29
N GLY A 7 -14.91 -6.21 7.36
CA GLY A 7 -13.69 -7.02 7.54
C GLY A 7 -12.95 -7.41 6.25
N ALA A 8 -13.63 -7.35 5.10
CA ALA A 8 -13.14 -7.99 3.86
C ALA A 8 -11.96 -7.29 3.17
N ARG A 9 -11.59 -6.06 3.57
CA ARG A 9 -10.54 -5.27 2.90
C ARG A 9 -9.12 -5.58 3.42
N GLY A 10 -8.97 -5.92 4.71
CA GLY A 10 -7.71 -6.42 5.27
C GLY A 10 -7.44 -7.89 4.91
N GLU A 11 -8.49 -8.65 4.62
CA GLU A 11 -8.41 -10.07 4.26
C GLU A 11 -7.84 -10.31 2.85
N LEU A 12 -8.08 -9.39 1.91
CA LEU A 12 -7.54 -9.49 0.54
C LEU A 12 -6.02 -9.29 0.50
N LEU A 13 -5.49 -8.37 1.31
CA LEU A 13 -4.04 -8.16 1.47
C LEU A 13 -3.39 -9.38 2.12
N THR A 14 -4.00 -9.95 3.16
CA THR A 14 -3.49 -11.16 3.84
C THR A 14 -3.59 -12.44 2.99
N LEU A 15 -4.60 -12.57 2.12
CA LEU A 15 -4.72 -13.68 1.17
C LEU A 15 -3.68 -13.60 0.04
N LEU A 16 -3.41 -12.39 -0.50
CA LEU A 16 -2.35 -12.17 -1.48
C LEU A 16 -0.96 -12.44 -0.87
N GLN A 17 -0.75 -12.01 0.39
CA GLN A 17 0.45 -12.29 1.18
C GLN A 17 0.67 -13.79 1.42
N HIS A 18 -0.40 -14.57 1.67
CA HIS A 18 -0.29 -16.02 1.88
C HIS A 18 0.10 -16.77 0.59
N HIS A 19 -0.41 -16.32 -0.57
CA HIS A 19 -0.06 -16.90 -1.86
C HIS A 19 1.38 -16.58 -2.28
N LEU A 20 1.86 -15.34 -2.07
CA LEU A 20 3.24 -14.94 -2.36
C LEU A 20 4.27 -15.65 -1.45
N ARG A 21 3.96 -15.85 -0.16
CA ARG A 21 4.82 -16.62 0.78
C ARG A 21 4.96 -18.10 0.38
N ARG A 22 3.94 -18.68 -0.24
CA ARG A 22 3.99 -20.05 -0.78
C ARG A 22 4.90 -20.16 -1.99
N ALA A 23 4.89 -19.17 -2.89
CA ALA A 23 5.72 -19.15 -4.09
C ALA A 23 7.23 -18.99 -3.78
N LEU A 24 7.58 -18.19 -2.77
CA LEU A 24 8.98 -17.99 -2.36
C LEU A 24 9.58 -19.22 -1.67
N ASN A 25 8.78 -19.97 -0.92
CA ASN A 25 9.25 -21.19 -0.23
C ASN A 25 9.38 -22.41 -1.16
N THR A 26 8.79 -22.37 -2.37
CA THR A 26 9.00 -23.40 -3.39
C THR A 26 10.31 -23.23 -4.17
N ALA A 27 10.96 -22.07 -4.07
CA ALA A 27 12.18 -21.75 -4.84
C ALA A 27 13.50 -22.10 -4.13
N SER A 28 13.47 -22.57 -2.87
CA SER A 28 14.68 -22.89 -2.09
C SER A 28 15.02 -24.38 -1.96
N THR A 29 14.43 -25.26 -2.80
CA THR A 29 14.79 -26.68 -2.82
C THR A 29 15.49 -27.05 -4.12
N VAL A 30 16.76 -26.63 -4.26
CA VAL A 30 17.71 -27.28 -5.17
C VAL A 30 19.11 -27.24 -4.56
N ASP A 31 19.73 -28.42 -4.56
CA ASP A 31 21.15 -28.75 -4.38
C ASP A 31 21.78 -28.77 -2.97
N SER A 32 21.93 -30.00 -2.45
CA SER A 32 23.27 -30.51 -2.10
C SER A 32 23.27 -32.04 -2.00
N VAL A 33 23.98 -32.65 -2.94
CA VAL A 33 24.41 -34.06 -2.94
C VAL A 33 25.71 -34.15 -2.15
N THR A 34 25.76 -34.92 -1.07
CA THR A 34 26.98 -35.66 -0.68
C THR A 34 26.61 -36.87 0.19
N GLN A 35 27.05 -38.06 -0.25
CA GLN A 35 26.91 -39.32 0.45
C GLN A 35 28.00 -39.46 1.53
N HIS A 36 27.64 -39.92 2.73
CA HIS A 36 28.38 -40.93 3.52
C HIS A 36 27.49 -41.46 4.67
N HIS A 37 27.54 -42.76 4.92
CA HIS A 37 26.83 -43.56 5.95
C HIS A 37 27.89 -44.27 6.83
N PRO A 38 27.57 -44.97 7.94
CA PRO A 38 26.66 -44.64 9.05
C PRO A 38 27.27 -44.95 10.45
N SER A 39 26.76 -44.36 11.52
CA SER A 39 26.69 -45.02 12.84
C SER A 39 25.84 -44.20 13.82
N GLY A 40 24.96 -44.88 14.57
CA GLY A 40 24.11 -44.23 15.59
C GLY A 40 22.61 -44.28 15.31
N MET A 41 22.06 -45.46 14.98
CA MET A 41 20.63 -45.71 15.18
C MET A 41 20.34 -45.56 16.67
N HIS A 42 19.37 -44.72 17.05
CA HIS A 42 18.36 -44.93 18.12
C HIS A 42 17.54 -43.65 18.46
N SER A 43 17.84 -42.46 17.91
CA SER A 43 17.11 -41.21 18.26
C SER A 43 16.19 -40.61 17.16
N ILE A 44 16.02 -41.26 16.01
CA ILE A 44 15.31 -40.67 14.85
C ILE A 44 13.86 -41.14 14.71
N ARG A 45 13.48 -42.25 15.37
CA ARG A 45 12.11 -42.80 15.27
C ARG A 45 11.06 -42.04 16.08
N ILE A 46 11.44 -41.40 17.18
CA ILE A 46 10.53 -40.67 18.07
C ILE A 46 10.16 -39.30 17.46
N LEU A 47 11.15 -38.57 16.95
CA LEU A 47 10.94 -37.26 16.32
C LEU A 47 10.12 -37.34 15.03
N ARG A 48 10.28 -38.41 14.23
CA ARG A 48 9.47 -38.62 13.02
C ARG A 48 8.01 -38.96 13.35
N ARG A 49 7.76 -39.65 14.47
CA ARG A 49 6.41 -40.00 14.96
C ARG A 49 5.68 -38.78 15.52
N ILE A 50 6.39 -37.93 16.27
CA ILE A 50 5.85 -36.66 16.80
C ILE A 50 5.52 -35.70 15.66
N TRP A 51 6.38 -35.62 14.64
CA TRP A 51 6.13 -34.80 13.45
C TRP A 51 4.95 -35.31 12.62
N LEU A 52 4.82 -36.63 12.42
CA LEU A 52 3.67 -37.24 11.75
C LEU A 52 2.35 -37.06 12.53
N GLN A 53 2.39 -37.10 13.87
CA GLN A 53 1.21 -36.84 14.70
C GLN A 53 0.81 -35.36 14.72
N LEU A 54 1.77 -34.42 14.72
CA LEU A 54 1.50 -32.99 14.59
C LEU A 54 1.02 -32.61 13.18
N ALA A 55 1.55 -33.25 12.13
CA ALA A 55 1.10 -33.06 10.75
C ALA A 55 -0.34 -33.60 10.52
N ALA A 56 -0.67 -34.75 11.12
CA ALA A 56 -2.03 -35.30 11.07
C ALA A 56 -3.04 -34.44 11.85
N ARG A 57 -2.64 -33.82 12.97
CA ARG A 57 -3.49 -32.91 13.74
C ARG A 57 -3.76 -31.58 13.03
N ARG A 58 -2.90 -31.20 12.08
CA ARG A 58 -3.04 -30.02 11.21
C ARG A 58 -3.95 -30.29 9.99
N SER A 59 -4.23 -31.56 9.69
CA SER A 59 -5.10 -31.97 8.58
C SER A 59 -6.60 -31.99 8.92
N LEU A 60 -6.97 -31.79 10.19
CA LEU A 60 -8.37 -31.82 10.66
C LEU A 60 -8.94 -30.44 11.04
N THR A 61 -8.24 -29.35 10.70
CA THR A 61 -8.76 -27.97 10.88
C THR A 61 -8.85 -27.21 9.55
N ASN A 62 -9.10 -27.94 8.45
CA ASN A 62 -9.28 -27.37 7.12
C ASN A 62 -10.77 -27.30 6.69
N ASP A 63 -11.69 -27.23 7.65
CA ASP A 63 -13.10 -26.88 7.42
C ASP A 63 -13.38 -25.42 7.79
N ALA A 64 -12.59 -24.51 7.21
CA ALA A 64 -12.89 -23.08 7.16
C ALA A 64 -13.02 -22.59 5.69
N SER A 65 -13.32 -23.49 4.77
CA SER A 65 -13.51 -23.24 3.33
C SER A 65 -14.96 -22.90 2.96
N SER A 66 -15.78 -22.45 3.91
CA SER A 66 -17.09 -21.88 3.60
C SER A 66 -17.26 -20.60 4.41
N LEU A 67 -17.03 -19.45 3.77
CA LEU A 67 -17.70 -18.15 4.01
C LEU A 67 -17.04 -16.97 3.27
N HIS A 68 -15.89 -17.15 2.60
CA HIS A 68 -15.37 -16.11 1.71
C HIS A 68 -15.76 -16.40 0.26
N PRO A 69 -16.55 -15.53 -0.40
CA PRO A 69 -16.71 -15.66 -1.84
C PRO A 69 -15.33 -15.47 -2.46
N SER A 70 -14.80 -16.52 -3.09
CA SER A 70 -13.61 -16.41 -3.93
C SER A 70 -13.95 -15.47 -5.08
N LEU A 71 -13.58 -14.20 -4.93
CA LEU A 71 -13.68 -13.20 -5.98
C LEU A 71 -12.84 -13.75 -7.14
N SER A 72 -13.53 -14.23 -8.18
CA SER A 72 -12.88 -14.68 -9.40
C SER A 72 -11.95 -13.57 -9.91
N ASP A 73 -10.79 -13.95 -10.45
CA ASP A 73 -9.75 -13.02 -10.93
C ASP A 73 -10.27 -12.00 -11.99
N ALA A 74 -11.44 -12.27 -12.58
CA ALA A 74 -12.17 -11.37 -13.47
C ALA A 74 -12.94 -10.24 -12.75
N THR A 75 -13.41 -10.46 -11.51
CA THR A 75 -14.17 -9.47 -10.72
C THR A 75 -13.28 -8.36 -10.15
N VAL A 76 -12.02 -8.65 -9.84
CA VAL A 76 -11.05 -7.63 -9.39
C VAL A 76 -10.61 -6.72 -10.55
N LYS A 77 -10.59 -7.23 -11.79
CA LYS A 77 -10.19 -6.47 -12.99
C LYS A 77 -11.15 -5.34 -13.36
N HIS A 78 -12.38 -5.31 -12.84
CA HIS A 78 -13.42 -4.34 -13.18
C HIS A 78 -13.95 -3.56 -11.96
N MET A 79 -13.08 -3.17 -11.02
CA MET A 79 -13.43 -2.08 -10.10
C MET A 79 -13.11 -0.75 -10.79
N PRO A 80 -14.10 0.03 -11.24
CA PRO A 80 -13.85 1.28 -11.99
C PRO A 80 -13.04 2.30 -11.18
N GLU A 81 -13.05 2.20 -9.86
CA GLU A 81 -12.35 3.09 -8.94
C GLU A 81 -10.89 2.68 -8.68
N PHE A 82 -10.48 1.44 -9.00
CA PHE A 82 -9.13 0.95 -8.69
C PHE A 82 -8.01 1.85 -9.27
N PRO A 83 -8.07 2.30 -10.53
CA PRO A 83 -7.06 3.20 -11.09
C PRO A 83 -6.96 4.54 -10.33
N LEU A 84 -8.07 5.01 -9.75
CA LEU A 84 -8.11 6.29 -9.05
C LEU A 84 -7.55 6.15 -7.62
N ILE A 85 -7.86 5.06 -6.95
CA ILE A 85 -7.37 4.78 -5.58
C ILE A 85 -5.87 4.47 -5.61
N TYR A 86 -5.46 3.61 -6.55
CA TYR A 86 -4.12 3.03 -6.65
C TYR A 86 -3.47 3.29 -8.02
N PRO A 87 -3.25 4.57 -8.39
CA PRO A 87 -2.60 4.91 -9.67
C PRO A 87 -1.17 4.37 -9.79
N ASP A 88 -0.52 4.09 -8.66
CA ASP A 88 0.83 3.52 -8.60
C ASP A 88 0.92 2.09 -9.14
N PHE A 89 -0.16 1.30 -9.08
CA PHE A 89 -0.18 -0.06 -9.64
C PHE A 89 -0.45 -0.10 -11.15
N ILE A 90 -0.87 1.03 -11.73
CA ILE A 90 -1.15 1.14 -13.16
C ILE A 90 0.19 1.09 -13.91
N PRO A 91 0.34 0.22 -14.92
CA PRO A 91 1.55 0.19 -15.72
C PRO A 91 1.71 1.49 -16.53
N THR A 92 2.95 1.85 -16.85
CA THR A 92 3.20 3.04 -17.68
C THR A 92 2.49 2.91 -19.04
N PRO A 93 1.87 4.00 -19.55
CA PRO A 93 1.23 3.97 -20.87
C PRO A 93 2.24 3.84 -22.03
N ILE A 94 3.53 4.10 -21.76
CA ILE A 94 4.61 4.01 -22.75
C ILE A 94 4.98 2.53 -22.98
N TRP A 95 4.44 1.93 -24.04
CA TRP A 95 4.62 0.51 -24.35
C TRP A 95 6.09 0.06 -24.41
N GLY A 96 6.97 0.86 -25.00
CA GLY A 96 8.40 0.53 -25.15
C GLY A 96 9.21 0.47 -23.84
N ARG A 97 8.62 0.89 -22.71
CA ARG A 97 9.25 0.83 -21.38
C ARG A 97 8.70 -0.30 -20.50
N ARG A 98 7.76 -1.10 -21.02
CA ARG A 98 7.11 -2.18 -20.27
C ARG A 98 7.94 -3.47 -20.34
N ASN A 99 8.09 -4.10 -19.19
CA ASN A 99 8.74 -5.40 -19.07
C ASN A 99 7.99 -6.18 -17.98
N ALA A 100 7.42 -7.34 -18.35
CA ALA A 100 6.55 -8.10 -17.47
C ALA A 100 7.26 -8.54 -16.17
N LEU A 101 8.48 -9.06 -16.29
CA LEU A 101 9.29 -9.50 -15.15
C LEU A 101 9.59 -8.31 -14.23
N ARG A 102 10.01 -7.17 -14.79
CA ARG A 102 10.28 -5.96 -13.99
C ARG A 102 9.04 -5.51 -13.22
N GLU A 103 7.89 -5.43 -13.90
CA GLU A 103 6.63 -4.99 -13.27
C GLU A 103 6.16 -5.98 -12.19
N GLU A 104 6.43 -7.27 -12.35
CA GLU A 104 6.12 -8.30 -11.34
C GLU A 104 6.96 -8.14 -10.07
N LEU A 105 8.29 -8.01 -10.23
CA LEU A 105 9.20 -7.76 -9.11
C LEU A 105 8.85 -6.44 -8.40
N GLU A 106 8.60 -5.38 -9.18
CA GLU A 106 8.23 -4.07 -8.64
C GLU A 106 6.94 -4.15 -7.82
N ARG A 107 5.92 -4.88 -8.29
CA ARG A 107 4.68 -5.09 -7.53
C ARG A 107 4.91 -5.90 -6.25
N ALA A 108 5.79 -6.89 -6.26
CA ALA A 108 6.12 -7.66 -5.07
C ALA A 108 6.73 -6.75 -3.97
N ASP A 109 7.70 -5.93 -4.35
CA ASP A 109 8.35 -4.97 -3.44
C ASP A 109 7.38 -3.90 -2.92
N MET A 110 6.50 -3.38 -3.79
CA MET A 110 5.44 -2.43 -3.40
C MET A 110 4.51 -3.02 -2.35
N LEU A 111 4.07 -4.26 -2.56
CA LEU A 111 3.18 -4.97 -1.62
C LEU A 111 3.89 -5.24 -0.30
N GLU A 112 5.15 -5.68 -0.33
CA GLU A 112 5.96 -5.88 0.86
C GLU A 112 6.09 -4.58 1.68
N ARG A 113 6.37 -3.45 1.01
CA ARG A 113 6.46 -2.16 1.71
C ARG A 113 5.13 -1.78 2.36
N ARG A 114 4.00 -1.98 1.67
CA ARG A 114 2.65 -1.74 2.22
C ARG A 114 2.29 -2.63 3.41
N MET A 115 3.02 -3.73 3.65
CA MET A 115 2.87 -4.52 4.89
C MET A 115 3.52 -3.84 6.10
N HIS A 116 4.48 -2.94 5.87
CA HIS A 116 5.27 -2.28 6.91
C HIS A 116 4.81 -0.84 7.17
N ILE A 117 4.14 -0.20 6.22
CA ILE A 117 3.55 1.14 6.37
C ILE A 117 2.12 1.16 5.85
N ASP A 118 1.22 1.70 6.66
CA ASP A 118 -0.16 1.95 6.26
C ASP A 118 -0.21 3.15 5.30
N ILE A 119 -0.52 2.87 4.04
CA ILE A 119 -0.71 3.89 3.00
C ILE A 119 -2.21 4.08 2.81
N PRO A 120 -2.80 5.19 3.29
CA PRO A 120 -4.23 5.43 3.18
C PRO A 120 -4.63 5.78 1.75
N GLU A 121 -5.93 5.74 1.49
CA GLU A 121 -6.53 6.29 0.28
C GLU A 121 -6.50 7.83 0.33
N PHE A 122 -6.05 8.46 -0.75
CA PHE A 122 -6.13 9.90 -0.96
C PHE A 122 -6.08 10.23 -2.45
N TYR A 123 -6.58 11.41 -2.81
CA TYR A 123 -6.66 11.89 -4.19
C TYR A 123 -5.98 13.24 -4.33
N VAL A 124 -5.82 13.69 -5.58
CA VAL A 124 -5.48 15.09 -5.84
C VAL A 124 -6.61 15.97 -5.33
N GLY A 125 -6.26 16.96 -4.52
CA GLY A 125 -7.19 17.77 -3.74
C GLY A 125 -7.34 17.38 -2.27
N SER A 126 -6.97 16.16 -1.88
CA SER A 126 -7.02 15.72 -0.49
C SER A 126 -5.96 16.42 0.35
N ILE A 127 -6.26 16.67 1.63
CA ILE A 127 -5.29 17.18 2.60
C ILE A 127 -4.63 15.98 3.28
N VAL A 128 -3.32 15.89 3.13
CA VAL A 128 -2.51 14.77 3.60
C VAL A 128 -1.40 15.31 4.47
N ALA A 129 -1.06 14.55 5.50
CA ALA A 129 0.09 14.82 6.32
C ALA A 129 1.06 13.64 6.32
N VAL A 130 2.33 13.94 6.11
CA VAL A 130 3.40 12.95 5.98
C VAL A 130 4.41 13.18 7.08
N THR A 131 4.73 12.12 7.80
CA THR A 131 5.80 12.11 8.80
C THR A 131 6.97 11.30 8.26
N CYS A 132 8.12 11.95 8.12
CA CYS A 132 9.38 11.35 7.68
C CYS A 132 10.43 11.37 8.78
N SER A 133 11.33 10.40 8.75
CA SER A 133 12.56 10.43 9.53
C SER A 133 13.56 11.39 8.87
N ASP A 134 14.09 12.35 9.63
CA ASP A 134 15.13 13.27 9.20
C ASP A 134 16.24 13.31 10.24
N ALA A 135 17.46 12.93 9.86
CA ALA A 135 18.59 12.88 10.77
C ALA A 135 19.04 14.26 11.29
N ASN A 136 18.71 15.33 10.57
CA ASN A 136 19.14 16.69 10.89
C ASN A 136 18.21 17.41 11.87
N MET A 137 17.02 16.87 12.11
CA MET A 137 16.03 17.43 13.04
C MET A 137 16.23 16.91 14.46
N GLY A 138 16.05 17.76 15.48
CA GLY A 138 16.30 17.39 16.89
C GLY A 138 15.46 16.22 17.40
N ASN A 139 14.21 16.12 16.95
CA ASN A 139 13.29 14.99 17.22
C ASN A 139 13.44 13.84 16.22
N ARG A 140 14.36 13.96 15.26
CA ARG A 140 14.58 13.09 14.10
C ARG A 140 13.35 12.84 13.20
N GLN A 141 12.30 13.63 13.36
CA GLN A 141 11.04 13.45 12.65
C GLN A 141 10.53 14.78 12.11
N ASN A 142 10.25 14.82 10.82
CA ASN A 142 9.64 15.97 10.17
C ASN A 142 8.22 15.62 9.74
N ARG A 143 7.25 16.42 10.16
CA ARG A 143 5.86 16.30 9.76
C ARG A 143 5.49 17.50 8.87
N PHE A 144 5.00 17.22 7.68
CA PHE A 144 4.47 18.23 6.77
C PHE A 144 3.01 17.92 6.44
N LEU A 145 2.15 18.93 6.53
CA LEU A 145 0.74 18.87 6.16
C LEU A 145 0.51 19.80 4.97
N GLY A 146 -0.21 19.32 3.96
CA GLY A 146 -0.56 20.12 2.80
C GLY A 146 -1.59 19.46 1.89
N ILE A 147 -2.06 20.20 0.90
CA ILE A 147 -2.91 19.68 -0.16
C ILE A 147 -2.08 18.88 -1.16
N CYS A 148 -2.56 17.70 -1.55
CA CYS A 148 -1.95 16.95 -2.63
C CYS A 148 -2.31 17.60 -3.96
N ILE A 149 -1.31 18.18 -4.63
CA ILE A 149 -1.50 18.90 -5.90
C ILE A 149 -1.29 18.01 -7.13
N ASN A 150 -0.45 16.98 -7.00
CA ASN A 150 -0.11 16.11 -8.13
C ASN A 150 0.25 14.72 -7.59
N ARG A 151 -0.20 13.69 -8.31
CA ARG A 151 0.26 12.30 -8.16
C ARG A 151 0.77 11.83 -9.52
N SER A 152 2.05 11.48 -9.59
CA SER A 152 2.71 11.14 -10.85
C SER A 152 3.55 9.88 -10.73
N ARG A 153 3.96 9.35 -11.89
CA ARG A 153 4.70 8.10 -12.05
C ARG A 153 3.92 6.86 -11.59
N SER A 154 4.47 5.70 -11.92
CA SER A 154 3.95 4.39 -11.54
C SER A 154 5.01 3.59 -10.79
N GLY A 155 4.57 2.50 -10.17
CA GLY A 155 5.43 1.54 -9.51
C GLY A 155 6.06 2.06 -8.22
N LEU A 156 7.27 1.61 -7.92
CA LEU A 156 8.06 2.04 -6.75
C LEU A 156 8.42 3.53 -6.83
N SER A 157 8.51 4.06 -8.05
CA SER A 157 8.82 5.47 -8.30
C SER A 157 7.62 6.40 -8.22
N HIS A 158 6.45 5.93 -7.76
CA HIS A 158 5.26 6.77 -7.62
C HIS A 158 5.52 7.93 -6.64
N ARG A 159 5.20 9.15 -7.08
CA ARG A 159 5.43 10.37 -6.30
C ARG A 159 4.16 11.17 -6.15
N PHE A 160 4.08 11.92 -5.07
CA PHE A 160 3.04 12.90 -4.87
C PHE A 160 3.65 14.18 -4.28
N THR A 161 3.09 15.32 -4.68
CA THR A 161 3.55 16.63 -4.21
C THR A 161 2.51 17.22 -3.28
N LEU A 162 2.95 17.63 -2.09
CA LEU A 162 2.15 18.37 -1.14
C LEU A 162 2.51 19.85 -1.21
N ARG A 163 1.50 20.72 -1.18
CA ARG A 163 1.65 22.18 -1.12
C ARG A 163 1.01 22.72 0.15
N ASN A 164 1.69 23.63 0.83
CA ASN A 164 1.10 24.44 1.89
C ASN A 164 1.76 25.82 1.93
N VAL A 165 1.06 26.82 2.45
CA VAL A 165 1.63 28.14 2.73
C VAL A 165 1.96 28.22 4.22
N VAL A 166 3.25 28.36 4.52
CA VAL A 166 3.80 28.37 5.88
C VAL A 166 4.39 29.74 6.13
N GLU A 167 3.87 30.46 7.13
CA GLU A 167 4.35 31.82 7.46
C GLU A 167 4.37 32.78 6.25
N GLY A 168 3.38 32.64 5.35
CA GLY A 168 3.26 33.45 4.14
C GLY A 168 4.14 32.99 2.96
N LEU A 169 4.93 31.93 3.12
CA LEU A 169 5.76 31.34 2.07
C LEU A 169 5.11 30.06 1.52
N GLY A 170 4.94 29.98 0.21
CA GLY A 170 4.50 28.75 -0.45
C GLY A 170 5.60 27.70 -0.42
N VAL A 171 5.33 26.56 0.22
CA VAL A 171 6.25 25.42 0.33
C VAL A 171 5.66 24.22 -0.38
N GLU A 172 6.49 23.58 -1.20
CA GLU A 172 6.15 22.33 -1.87
C GLU A 172 7.12 21.24 -1.48
N VAL A 173 6.59 20.08 -1.12
CA VAL A 173 7.39 18.90 -0.78
C VAL A 173 6.92 17.73 -1.62
N MET A 174 7.84 17.21 -2.43
CA MET A 174 7.63 16.01 -3.22
C MET A 174 8.05 14.79 -2.40
N TYR A 175 7.13 13.85 -2.22
CA TYR A 175 7.38 12.57 -1.57
C TYR A 175 7.36 11.42 -2.58
N GLU A 176 8.25 10.46 -2.41
CA GLU A 176 8.15 9.16 -3.09
C GLU A 176 7.38 8.20 -2.18
N LEU A 177 6.28 7.64 -2.66
CA LEU A 177 5.32 6.90 -1.83
C LEU A 177 5.95 5.72 -1.07
N TYR A 178 6.93 5.08 -1.70
CA TYR A 178 7.61 3.89 -1.18
C TYR A 178 8.93 4.20 -0.46
N ASN A 179 9.24 5.47 -0.21
CA ASN A 179 10.49 5.85 0.45
C ASN A 179 10.59 5.25 1.87
N PRO A 180 11.72 4.61 2.24
CA PRO A 180 11.91 4.05 3.58
C PRO A 180 11.95 5.10 4.68
N THR A 181 12.25 6.37 4.38
CA THR A 181 12.26 7.45 5.39
C THR A 181 10.85 7.84 5.84
N ILE A 182 9.81 7.54 5.05
CA ILE A 182 8.42 7.81 5.45
C ILE A 182 8.04 6.84 6.56
N LEU A 183 7.63 7.42 7.69
CA LEU A 183 7.19 6.69 8.89
C LEU A 183 5.67 6.53 8.90
N LYS A 184 4.93 7.56 8.49
CA LYS A 184 3.46 7.56 8.52
C LYS A 184 2.89 8.51 7.46
N ILE A 185 1.80 8.10 6.83
CA ILE A 185 0.98 8.93 5.96
C ILE A 185 -0.44 8.97 6.55
N GLU A 186 -0.97 10.17 6.73
CA GLU A 186 -2.31 10.40 7.29
C GLU A 186 -3.15 11.21 6.33
N THR A 187 -4.32 10.69 5.96
CA THR A 187 -5.31 11.49 5.23
C THR A 187 -6.12 12.29 6.25
N ILE A 188 -5.92 13.60 6.26
CA ILE A 188 -6.57 14.52 7.19
C ILE A 188 -7.96 14.89 6.68
N LYS A 189 -8.07 15.21 5.38
CA LYS A 189 -9.35 15.45 4.73
C LYS A 189 -9.36 14.77 3.38
N LEU A 190 -10.24 13.79 3.24
CA LEU A 190 -10.44 13.09 1.97
C LEU A 190 -11.40 13.90 1.10
N GLU A 191 -10.88 14.49 0.04
CA GLU A 191 -11.68 15.18 -0.98
C GLU A 191 -11.02 15.06 -2.36
N LYS A 192 -11.84 15.19 -3.41
CA LYS A 192 -11.41 15.31 -4.79
C LYS A 192 -11.64 16.73 -5.29
N ARG A 193 -10.83 17.17 -6.25
CA ARG A 193 -11.12 18.36 -7.08
C ARG A 193 -11.67 17.93 -8.43
N LEU A 194 -12.08 18.92 -9.23
CA LEU A 194 -12.52 18.70 -10.61
C LEU A 194 -11.34 18.33 -11.52
N ASP A 195 -10.16 18.86 -11.21
CA ASP A 195 -8.93 18.64 -11.95
C ASP A 195 -8.05 17.59 -11.27
N ASP A 196 -7.34 16.81 -12.10
CA ASP A 196 -6.40 15.77 -11.65
C ASP A 196 -5.00 16.33 -11.34
N ASP A 197 -4.73 17.59 -11.65
CA ASP A 197 -3.46 18.29 -11.36
C ASP A 197 -3.76 19.74 -10.92
N LEU A 198 -3.32 20.08 -9.71
CA LEU A 198 -3.53 21.39 -9.08
C LEU A 198 -2.25 22.23 -9.03
N THR A 199 -1.29 21.95 -9.91
CA THR A 199 -0.06 22.76 -10.06
C THR A 199 -0.34 24.24 -10.31
N TYR A 200 -1.51 24.59 -10.86
CA TYR A 200 -1.95 25.97 -11.02
C TYR A 200 -2.14 26.74 -9.69
N LEU A 201 -2.21 26.04 -8.55
CA LEU A 201 -2.26 26.67 -7.22
C LEU A 201 -0.98 27.46 -6.86
N VAL A 202 0.08 27.29 -7.66
CA VAL A 202 1.30 28.12 -7.59
C VAL A 202 1.01 29.58 -7.92
N ASP A 203 0.20 29.82 -8.95
CA ASP A 203 -0.14 31.15 -9.46
C ASP A 203 -1.41 31.73 -8.80
N ALA A 204 -2.17 30.89 -8.09
CA ALA A 204 -3.40 31.27 -7.41
C ALA A 204 -3.15 32.08 -6.11
N LEU A 205 -4.22 32.67 -5.59
CA LEU A 205 -4.18 33.34 -4.29
C LEU A 205 -3.75 32.36 -3.17
N PRO A 206 -2.91 32.79 -2.22
CA PRO A 206 -2.43 31.95 -1.11
C PRO A 206 -3.54 31.31 -0.27
N GLU A 207 -4.72 31.94 -0.20
CA GLU A 207 -5.90 31.45 0.52
C GLU A 207 -6.31 30.03 0.11
N TYR A 208 -6.14 29.68 -1.17
CA TYR A 208 -6.49 28.34 -1.68
C TYR A 208 -5.44 27.26 -1.35
N SER A 209 -4.26 27.67 -0.89
CA SER A 209 -3.13 26.78 -0.57
C SER A 209 -2.73 26.83 0.91
N THR A 210 -3.41 27.62 1.73
CA THR A 210 -3.07 27.79 3.16
C THR A 210 -3.90 26.82 4.00
N PHE A 211 -3.22 25.90 4.69
CA PHE A 211 -3.84 24.92 5.58
C PHE A 211 -3.15 24.91 6.94
N ASP A 212 -3.96 24.82 8.01
CA ASP A 212 -3.45 24.74 9.38
C ASP A 212 -2.79 23.36 9.63
N PHE A 213 -1.58 23.39 10.22
CA PHE A 213 -0.81 22.19 10.58
C PHE A 213 -1.48 21.34 11.66
N HIS A 214 -2.31 21.96 12.49
CA HIS A 214 -2.97 21.32 13.63
C HIS A 214 -4.45 21.00 13.37
N MET A 215 -4.90 21.07 12.11
CA MET A 215 -6.29 20.71 11.79
C MET A 215 -6.59 19.25 12.14
N GLU A 216 -7.80 19.01 12.65
CA GLU A 216 -8.24 17.67 13.03
C GLU A 216 -8.61 16.81 11.81
N PRO A 217 -8.29 15.50 11.82
CA PRO A 217 -8.72 14.60 10.75
C PRO A 217 -10.24 14.45 10.67
N VAL A 218 -10.79 14.68 9.48
CA VAL A 218 -12.21 14.48 9.17
C VAL A 218 -12.43 13.03 8.74
N ALA A 219 -13.13 12.26 9.57
CA ALA A 219 -13.45 10.87 9.26
C ALA A 219 -14.41 10.76 8.07
N HIS A 220 -14.06 9.92 7.09
CA HIS A 220 -14.94 9.57 5.96
C HIS A 220 -15.49 8.15 6.13
N PRO A 221 -16.82 7.92 6.12
CA PRO A 221 -17.38 6.59 6.28
C PRO A 221 -17.02 5.67 5.11
N ALA A 222 -16.62 4.45 5.42
CA ALA A 222 -16.22 3.47 4.41
C ALA A 222 -17.38 3.14 3.45
N GLY A 223 -17.15 3.29 2.15
CA GLY A 223 -18.12 2.99 1.10
C GLY A 223 -19.04 4.15 0.71
N ALA A 224 -18.96 5.29 1.39
CA ALA A 224 -19.57 6.51 0.90
C ALA A 224 -18.78 7.08 -0.28
N PRO A 225 -19.45 7.68 -1.28
CA PRO A 225 -18.77 8.33 -2.40
C PRO A 225 -17.84 9.43 -1.87
N ILE A 226 -16.67 9.55 -2.48
CA ILE A 226 -15.69 10.56 -2.09
C ILE A 226 -16.25 11.95 -2.45
N PRO A 227 -16.25 12.92 -1.51
CA PRO A 227 -16.76 14.25 -1.79
C PRO A 227 -15.88 14.96 -2.83
N VAL A 228 -16.53 15.51 -3.86
CA VAL A 228 -15.88 16.34 -4.87
C VAL A 228 -16.14 17.80 -4.51
N ASN A 229 -15.06 18.54 -4.31
CA ASN A 229 -15.09 19.96 -4.00
C ASN A 229 -15.11 20.77 -5.32
N PRO A 230 -16.22 21.47 -5.66
CA PRO A 230 -16.38 22.16 -6.93
C PRO A 230 -15.80 23.57 -6.95
N ILE A 231 -15.07 23.99 -5.89
CA ILE A 231 -14.46 25.32 -5.81
C ILE A 231 -13.54 25.56 -7.02
N LYS A 232 -13.79 26.66 -7.72
CA LYS A 232 -12.97 27.19 -8.81
C LYS A 232 -12.00 28.21 -8.23
N VAL A 233 -10.77 28.16 -8.71
CA VAL A 233 -9.65 29.00 -8.30
C VAL A 233 -9.25 29.89 -9.46
#